data_AF-A0A9P5TID1-F1
#
_entry.id   AF-A0A9P5TID1-F1
#
_cell.length_a   1.000
_cell.length_b   1.000
_cell.length_c   1.000
_cell.angle_alpha   90.00
_cell.angle_beta   90.00
_cell.angle_gamma   90.00
#
_symmetry.space_group_name_H-M   'P 1'
#
loop_
_entity.id
_entity.type
_entity.pdbx_description
1 polymer ?
#
loop_
_entity_poly.entity_id
_entity_poly.type
_entity_poly.pdbx_seq_one_letter_code
_entity_poly.pdbx_strand_id
1 'polypeptide(L)'
;MFNYLPKFYFYGDVEGTSTQRVRSMVRRRWKGHRTMRIIGMKRLKKITTLKGWEFVKAWLEGVVCKLNSSEKHILVMMHYFCLGHSFLWKNFIEHGDPSLNNLMYDEETGCGVLTDFDLSLLQWEPRVFGTDRTGTIPFMALHLLQKAYWNEGGERYYHHELESFVWILPYVFLLYQNSKRGRNSLIDAWRTSDYNVCFEKKWAFCSNELLNAKSMVGADFKDCWWLADALCGVVRDRFNAIASFLNSERIAERAVSQAGHVDVKTGRVKPKRTRQVETVEKVKEELPIDRSNALWKKFYSLLDSNLGDIASPDFEPLLDCLEYFKPSFELTNEKRKELYDKYGDILGPTRPTEPSKPVDPIDSAAS
;
A
#
# COMPACT_ATOMS: atom_id res chain seq x y z
N MET A 1 13.50 -6.21 25.23
CA MET A 1 13.26 -7.09 24.06
C MET A 1 11.88 -6.76 23.50
N PHE A 2 11.86 -5.83 22.54
CA PHE A 2 10.77 -5.55 21.60
C PHE A 2 9.38 -5.20 22.18
N ASN A 3 9.22 -4.06 22.88
CA ASN A 3 7.88 -3.53 23.21
C ASN A 3 7.24 -2.82 22.00
N TYR A 4 7.54 -3.30 20.79
CA TYR A 4 7.29 -2.56 19.57
C TYR A 4 6.37 -3.22 18.53
N LEU A 5 5.86 -4.39 18.92
CA LEU A 5 4.79 -5.09 18.24
C LEU A 5 3.66 -5.24 19.24
N PRO A 6 2.41 -5.45 18.77
CA PRO A 6 1.37 -5.98 19.63
C PRO A 6 1.96 -7.12 20.48
N LYS A 7 1.88 -6.99 21.81
CA LYS A 7 2.56 -7.94 22.72
C LYS A 7 2.15 -9.36 22.37
N PHE A 8 3.11 -10.15 21.96
CA PHE A 8 2.90 -11.52 21.50
C PHE A 8 2.90 -12.45 22.71
N TYR A 9 1.87 -13.27 22.84
CA TYR A 9 1.74 -14.22 23.95
C TYR A 9 2.11 -15.63 23.56
N PHE A 10 1.69 -16.08 22.37
CA PHE A 10 1.96 -17.42 21.88
C PHE A 10 1.76 -17.50 20.36
N TYR A 11 2.34 -18.53 19.77
CA TYR A 11 2.00 -19.01 18.44
C TYR A 11 2.04 -20.52 18.40
N GLY A 12 1.35 -21.09 17.42
CA GLY A 12 1.40 -22.51 17.16
C GLY A 12 0.87 -22.83 15.79
N ASP A 13 1.47 -23.82 15.15
CA ASP A 13 0.93 -24.39 13.93
C ASP A 13 -0.25 -25.29 14.30
N VAL A 14 -1.38 -25.13 13.59
CA VAL A 14 -2.58 -25.92 13.83
C VAL A 14 -2.43 -27.25 13.13
N GLU A 15 -2.35 -28.33 13.92
CA GLU A 15 -2.18 -29.67 13.38
C GLU A 15 -3.29 -30.03 12.38
N GLY A 16 -2.91 -30.69 11.30
CA GLY A 16 -3.85 -31.14 10.27
C GLY A 16 -4.37 -30.06 9.32
N THR A 17 -3.96 -28.80 9.47
CA THR A 17 -4.34 -27.70 8.57
C THR A 17 -3.38 -27.50 7.39
N SER A 18 -2.36 -28.36 7.26
CA SER A 18 -1.45 -28.28 6.12
C SER A 18 -2.23 -28.42 4.81
N THR A 19 -2.07 -27.45 3.92
CA THR A 19 -2.59 -27.52 2.56
C THR A 19 -2.08 -28.75 1.81
N GLN A 20 -0.97 -29.38 2.22
CA GLN A 20 -0.54 -30.67 1.69
C GLN A 20 -1.58 -31.77 1.96
N ARG A 21 -2.16 -31.79 3.17
CA ARG A 21 -3.23 -32.73 3.54
C ARG A 21 -4.50 -32.44 2.76
N VAL A 22 -4.89 -31.17 2.62
CA VAL A 22 -6.05 -30.80 1.80
C VAL A 22 -5.84 -31.22 0.34
N ARG A 23 -4.65 -30.96 -0.21
CA ARG A 23 -4.27 -31.32 -1.59
C ARG A 23 -4.22 -32.83 -1.81
N SER A 24 -3.74 -33.61 -0.83
CA SER A 24 -3.76 -35.07 -0.92
C SER A 24 -5.19 -35.61 -0.94
N MET A 25 -6.08 -35.02 -0.13
CA MET A 25 -7.52 -35.37 -0.15
C MET A 25 -8.18 -35.07 -1.50
N VAL A 26 -7.82 -33.97 -2.18
CA VAL A 26 -8.37 -33.60 -3.50
C VAL A 26 -7.54 -34.09 -4.69
N ARG A 27 -6.55 -34.96 -4.47
CA ARG A 27 -5.66 -35.54 -5.50
C ARG A 27 -4.96 -34.50 -6.41
N ARG A 28 -4.66 -33.32 -5.89
CA ARG A 28 -3.92 -32.27 -6.61
C ARG A 28 -2.44 -32.34 -6.28
N ARG A 29 -1.58 -32.49 -7.29
CA ARG A 29 -0.12 -32.43 -7.16
C ARG A 29 0.36 -31.01 -7.44
N TRP A 30 0.80 -30.29 -6.41
CA TRP A 30 1.40 -28.96 -6.52
C TRP A 30 2.59 -28.83 -5.56
N LYS A 31 3.59 -28.02 -5.93
CA LYS A 31 4.76 -27.75 -5.09
C LYS A 31 4.38 -26.80 -3.93
N GLY A 32 5.04 -26.98 -2.79
CA GLY A 32 4.85 -26.20 -1.57
C GLY A 32 3.66 -26.64 -0.72
N HIS A 33 3.66 -26.24 0.55
CA HIS A 33 2.53 -26.38 1.46
C HIS A 33 2.54 -25.22 2.46
N ARG A 34 1.36 -24.71 2.77
CA ARG A 34 1.08 -23.78 3.88
C ARG A 34 0.48 -24.56 5.04
N THR A 35 0.84 -24.16 6.25
CA THR A 35 0.23 -24.62 7.51
C THR A 35 -0.42 -23.42 8.17
N MET A 36 -1.62 -23.60 8.74
CA MET A 36 -2.25 -22.52 9.49
C MET A 36 -1.47 -22.30 10.78
N ARG A 37 -1.03 -21.06 11.01
CA ARG A 37 -0.41 -20.65 12.26
C ARG A 37 -1.38 -19.76 13.01
N ILE A 38 -1.67 -20.10 14.27
CA ILE A 38 -2.40 -19.23 15.17
C ILE A 38 -1.39 -18.38 15.92
N ILE A 39 -1.68 -17.09 16.03
CA ILE A 39 -0.89 -16.14 16.78
C ILE A 39 -1.80 -15.48 17.84
N GLY A 40 -1.42 -15.61 19.11
CA GLY A 40 -2.05 -14.92 20.23
C GLY A 40 -1.34 -13.62 20.53
N MET A 41 -2.03 -12.48 20.37
CA MET A 41 -1.48 -11.14 20.60
C MET A 41 -2.31 -10.36 21.62
N LYS A 42 -1.72 -9.28 22.14
CA LYS A 42 -2.41 -8.25 22.93
C LYS A 42 -3.69 -7.82 22.23
N ARG A 43 -4.77 -7.76 23.02
CA ARG A 43 -6.02 -7.21 22.53
C ARG A 43 -5.86 -5.72 22.30
N LEU A 44 -6.14 -5.28 21.08
CA LEU A 44 -6.19 -3.87 20.70
C LEU A 44 -7.65 -3.45 20.47
N LYS A 45 -7.91 -2.15 20.56
CA LYS A 45 -9.21 -1.58 20.19
C LYS A 45 -9.21 -1.15 18.74
N LYS A 46 -10.40 -1.06 18.15
CA LYS A 46 -10.56 -0.49 16.81
C LYS A 46 -10.22 0.99 16.89
N ILE A 47 -9.44 1.51 15.95
CA ILE A 47 -9.11 2.94 15.94
C ILE A 47 -10.37 3.84 15.85
N THR A 48 -11.47 3.33 15.29
CA THR A 48 -12.77 4.02 15.20
C THR A 48 -13.46 4.27 16.56
N THR A 49 -12.88 3.81 17.67
CA THR A 49 -13.34 4.23 19.00
C THR A 49 -12.91 5.66 19.31
N LEU A 50 -11.83 6.15 18.69
CA LEU A 50 -11.33 7.51 18.83
C LEU A 50 -12.13 8.50 17.97
N LYS A 51 -11.99 9.79 18.29
CA LYS A 51 -12.70 10.89 17.64
C LYS A 51 -11.74 12.04 17.32
N GLY A 52 -12.15 12.92 16.39
CA GLY A 52 -11.44 14.15 16.08
C GLY A 52 -9.93 13.97 15.94
N TRP A 53 -9.18 14.82 16.63
CA TRP A 53 -7.72 14.82 16.58
C TRP A 53 -7.06 13.60 17.22
N GLU A 54 -7.70 12.94 18.19
CA GLU A 54 -7.16 11.69 18.76
C GLU A 54 -7.14 10.58 17.71
N PHE A 55 -8.20 10.49 16.90
CA PHE A 55 -8.24 9.57 15.76
C PHE A 55 -7.16 9.93 14.73
N VAL A 56 -7.03 11.22 14.37
CA VAL A 56 -6.03 11.65 13.38
C VAL A 56 -4.62 11.36 13.85
N LYS A 57 -4.32 11.60 15.13
CA LYS A 57 -3.06 11.26 15.76
C LYS A 57 -2.78 9.77 15.67
N ALA A 58 -3.71 8.92 16.12
CA ALA A 58 -3.54 7.47 16.03
C ALA A 58 -3.43 6.97 14.58
N TRP A 59 -4.13 7.62 13.65
CA TRP A 59 -4.01 7.30 12.23
C TRP A 59 -2.61 7.61 11.70
N LEU A 60 -2.08 8.79 12.02
CA LEU A 60 -0.74 9.20 11.63
C LEU A 60 0.33 8.32 12.29
N GLU A 61 0.12 7.90 13.54
CA GLU A 61 0.99 6.93 14.22
C GLU A 61 1.02 5.57 13.49
N GLY A 62 -0.08 5.13 12.89
CA GLY A 62 -0.11 3.95 12.01
C GLY A 62 0.61 4.17 10.67
N VAL A 63 0.64 5.40 10.16
CA VAL A 63 1.40 5.74 8.94
C VAL A 63 2.90 5.79 9.22
N VAL A 64 3.31 6.38 10.34
CA VAL A 64 4.71 6.79 10.58
C VAL A 64 5.46 5.88 11.53
N CYS A 65 4.76 5.36 12.55
CA CYS A 65 5.25 5.01 13.89
C CYS A 65 5.36 6.21 14.84
N LYS A 66 4.93 6.02 16.11
CA LYS A 66 5.25 6.93 17.22
C LYS A 66 6.58 6.57 17.87
N LEU A 67 7.45 7.56 18.11
CA LEU A 67 8.47 7.48 19.14
C LEU A 67 7.91 8.04 20.45
N ASN A 68 7.91 7.26 21.54
CA ASN A 68 7.64 7.82 22.86
C ASN A 68 8.83 8.70 23.29
N SER A 69 8.67 10.01 23.12
CA SER A 69 9.62 11.02 23.60
C SER A 69 9.25 11.47 25.00
N SER A 70 9.71 10.74 26.02
CA SER A 70 9.79 11.29 27.39
C SER A 70 11.23 11.46 27.89
N GLU A 71 12.24 11.02 27.14
CA GLU A 71 13.65 11.26 27.48
C GLU A 71 14.48 11.54 26.21
N LYS A 72 15.24 12.64 26.22
CA LYS A 72 16.11 13.14 25.13
C LYS A 72 17.33 12.25 24.82
N HIS A 73 17.22 10.94 24.96
CA HIS A 73 18.29 10.00 24.63
C HIS A 73 17.95 9.20 23.38
N ILE A 74 18.43 9.73 22.25
CA ILE A 74 18.36 9.18 20.90
C ILE A 74 18.83 7.72 20.79
N LEU A 75 19.62 7.22 21.75
CA LEU A 75 20.20 5.88 21.73
C LEU A 75 19.35 4.80 22.42
N VAL A 76 18.28 5.15 23.15
CA VAL A 76 17.34 4.17 23.77
C VAL A 76 15.98 4.15 23.05
N MET A 77 15.82 4.95 21.99
CA MET A 77 14.60 5.15 21.18
C MET A 77 14.04 3.89 20.48
N MET A 78 14.73 2.75 20.52
CA MET A 78 14.33 1.50 19.85
C MET A 78 13.36 0.61 20.65
N HIS A 79 12.94 1.00 21.86
CA HIS A 79 12.22 0.08 22.74
C HIS A 79 10.67 0.07 22.63
N TYR A 80 10.00 1.11 22.10
CA TYR A 80 8.52 1.20 22.03
C TYR A 80 7.98 1.65 20.66
N PHE A 81 8.38 0.98 19.58
CA PHE A 81 7.91 1.26 18.22
C PHE A 81 6.48 0.74 17.98
N CYS A 82 5.71 1.30 17.07
CA CYS A 82 4.63 0.56 16.39
C CYS A 82 5.11 0.43 14.96
N LEU A 83 5.00 -0.72 14.30
CA LEU A 83 5.43 -0.81 12.90
C LEU A 83 4.52 0.05 12.02
N GLY A 84 4.89 1.31 11.83
CA GLY A 84 4.23 2.22 10.91
C GLY A 84 4.56 1.87 9.48
N HIS A 85 3.67 2.22 8.56
CA HIS A 85 3.85 2.01 7.13
C HIS A 85 5.19 2.56 6.60
N SER A 86 5.60 3.77 6.96
CA SER A 86 6.87 4.37 6.54
C SER A 86 8.09 3.56 7.01
N PHE A 87 8.03 3.00 8.22
CA PHE A 87 9.07 2.12 8.74
C PHE A 87 9.19 0.82 7.95
N LEU A 88 8.06 0.17 7.62
CA LEU A 88 8.04 -1.06 6.83
C LEU A 88 8.73 -0.85 5.48
N TRP A 89 8.35 0.23 4.79
CA TRP A 89 8.92 0.56 3.48
C TRP A 89 10.38 0.96 3.53
N LYS A 90 10.83 1.64 4.60
CA LYS A 90 12.27 1.90 4.81
C LYS A 90 13.08 0.59 4.95
N ASN A 91 12.43 -0.50 5.33
CA ASN A 91 13.00 -1.84 5.44
C ASN A 91 12.60 -2.77 4.28
N PHE A 92 12.03 -2.23 3.19
CA PHE A 92 11.64 -2.98 1.98
C PHE A 92 10.58 -4.07 2.25
N ILE A 93 9.65 -3.78 3.17
CA ILE A 93 8.49 -4.60 3.51
C ILE A 93 7.23 -3.85 3.08
N GLU A 94 6.44 -4.47 2.22
CA GLU A 94 5.11 -4.00 1.83
C GLU A 94 4.08 -4.57 2.80
N HIS A 95 3.10 -3.78 3.24
CA HIS A 95 2.06 -4.31 4.13
C HIS A 95 1.05 -5.20 3.37
N GLY A 96 0.72 -4.83 2.14
CA GLY A 96 -0.23 -5.51 1.26
C GLY A 96 -1.69 -5.06 1.44
N ASP A 97 -2.12 -4.85 2.68
CA ASP A 97 -3.51 -4.45 2.99
C ASP A 97 -3.66 -3.35 4.07
N PRO A 98 -3.19 -2.10 3.83
CA PRO A 98 -3.58 -1.00 4.70
C PRO A 98 -5.10 -0.78 4.61
N SER A 99 -5.78 -1.00 5.73
CA SER A 99 -7.25 -0.92 5.81
C SER A 99 -7.67 -0.43 7.19
N LEU A 100 -8.93 0.03 7.30
CA LEU A 100 -9.48 0.49 8.58
C LEU A 100 -9.49 -0.61 9.66
N ASN A 101 -9.63 -1.88 9.29
CA ASN A 101 -9.64 -2.97 10.26
C ASN A 101 -8.24 -3.34 10.75
N ASN A 102 -7.23 -3.03 9.95
CA ASN A 102 -5.83 -3.34 10.24
C ASN A 102 -5.15 -2.21 11.01
N LEU A 103 -5.85 -1.08 11.17
CA LEU A 103 -5.42 0.05 11.98
C LEU A 103 -6.16 0.03 13.33
N MET A 104 -5.39 -0.22 14.38
CA MET A 104 -5.88 -0.47 15.73
C MET A 104 -5.37 0.60 16.69
N TYR A 105 -5.86 0.57 17.93
CA TYR A 105 -5.45 1.47 19.00
C TYR A 105 -5.08 0.67 20.24
N ASP A 106 -3.90 0.96 20.78
CA ASP A 106 -3.46 0.47 22.06
C ASP A 106 -3.76 1.50 23.14
N GLU A 107 -4.72 1.20 24.01
CA GLU A 107 -5.11 2.09 25.11
C GLU A 107 -4.04 2.24 26.18
N GLU A 108 -3.18 1.25 26.35
CA GLU A 108 -2.12 1.30 27.38
C GLU A 108 -1.03 2.29 26.98
N THR A 109 -0.69 2.33 25.69
CA THR A 109 0.34 3.22 25.15
C THR A 109 -0.25 4.52 24.58
N GLY A 110 -1.56 4.55 24.38
CA GLY A 110 -2.27 5.65 23.72
C GLY A 110 -1.85 5.84 22.26
N CYS A 111 -1.52 4.75 21.57
CA CYS A 111 -0.92 4.77 20.23
C CYS A 111 -1.76 4.04 19.19
N GLY A 112 -1.76 4.56 17.96
CA GLY A 112 -2.19 3.82 16.78
C GLY A 112 -1.22 2.71 16.40
N VAL A 113 -1.76 1.56 16.00
CA VAL A 113 -0.99 0.35 15.70
C VAL A 113 -1.45 -0.24 14.37
N LEU A 114 -0.54 -0.39 13.42
CA LEU A 114 -0.79 -1.17 12.20
C LEU A 114 -0.59 -2.66 12.50
N THR A 115 -1.54 -3.48 12.06
CA THR A 115 -1.63 -4.91 12.37
C THR A 115 -1.98 -5.71 11.12
N ASP A 116 -1.96 -7.04 11.23
CA ASP A 116 -2.30 -7.98 10.16
C ASP A 116 -1.30 -7.95 8.98
N PHE A 117 -0.16 -8.60 9.19
CA PHE A 117 0.95 -8.68 8.26
C PHE A 117 0.89 -9.95 7.39
N ASP A 118 -0.25 -10.66 7.35
CA ASP A 118 -0.40 -11.93 6.62
C ASP A 118 -0.27 -11.76 5.09
N LEU A 119 -0.50 -10.54 4.60
CA LEU A 119 -0.38 -10.14 3.20
C LEU A 119 0.90 -9.36 2.90
N SER A 120 1.80 -9.24 3.89
CA SER A 120 3.04 -8.49 3.72
C SER A 120 4.02 -9.20 2.80
N LEU A 121 4.75 -8.41 2.01
CA LEU A 121 5.70 -8.90 1.02
C LEU A 121 7.09 -8.31 1.27
N LEU A 122 8.11 -9.16 1.19
CA LEU A 122 9.51 -8.74 1.21
C LEU A 122 9.93 -8.43 -0.23
N GLN A 123 10.29 -7.19 -0.54
CA GLN A 123 10.63 -6.79 -1.92
C GLN A 123 11.89 -7.45 -2.49
N TRP A 124 12.73 -7.95 -1.58
CA TRP A 124 13.94 -8.66 -1.94
C TRP A 124 13.68 -10.14 -2.25
N GLU A 125 12.54 -10.71 -1.85
CA GLU A 125 12.12 -12.07 -2.20
C GLU A 125 11.42 -12.14 -3.57
N PRO A 126 11.51 -13.28 -4.29
CA PRO A 126 10.71 -13.50 -5.49
C PRO A 126 9.22 -13.41 -5.17
N ARG A 127 8.49 -12.56 -5.92
CA ARG A 127 7.03 -12.48 -5.79
C ARG A 127 6.39 -13.79 -6.21
N VAL A 128 5.41 -14.23 -5.45
CA VAL A 128 4.60 -15.41 -5.78
C VAL A 128 3.49 -14.98 -6.73
N PHE A 129 3.45 -15.58 -7.93
CA PHE A 129 2.41 -15.24 -8.91
C PHE A 129 1.00 -15.37 -8.31
N GLY A 130 0.16 -14.35 -8.52
CA GLY A 130 -1.22 -14.33 -8.05
C GLY A 130 -1.41 -13.79 -6.63
N THR A 131 -0.35 -13.37 -5.92
CA THR A 131 -0.47 -12.66 -4.63
C THR A 131 -0.56 -11.14 -4.78
N ASP A 132 -0.55 -10.61 -6.00
CA ASP A 132 -0.53 -9.17 -6.20
C ASP A 132 -1.90 -8.53 -5.96
N ARG A 133 -2.99 -9.28 -6.22
CA ARG A 133 -4.39 -8.81 -6.10
C ARG A 133 -4.93 -8.87 -4.66
N THR A 134 -4.15 -8.38 -3.72
CA THR A 134 -4.47 -8.36 -2.29
C THR A 134 -5.03 -7.02 -1.85
N GLY A 135 -5.61 -6.98 -0.66
CA GLY A 135 -6.09 -5.74 -0.05
C GLY A 135 -7.60 -5.54 -0.10
N THR A 136 -8.04 -4.60 0.73
CA THR A 136 -9.45 -4.28 0.93
C THR A 136 -9.91 -3.24 -0.09
N ILE A 137 -10.75 -3.65 -1.05
CA ILE A 137 -11.19 -2.86 -2.22
C ILE A 137 -11.51 -1.38 -1.91
N PRO A 138 -12.33 -1.03 -0.89
CA PRO A 138 -12.60 0.37 -0.54
C PRO A 138 -11.34 1.23 -0.31
N PHE A 139 -10.27 0.64 0.23
CA PHE A 139 -9.03 1.34 0.58
C PHE A 139 -7.97 1.22 -0.50
N MET A 140 -8.09 0.30 -1.47
CA MET A 140 -7.11 0.20 -2.56
C MET A 140 -6.99 1.52 -3.34
N ALA A 141 -5.76 1.85 -3.73
CA ALA A 141 -5.47 3.01 -4.57
C ALA A 141 -6.22 2.97 -5.91
N LEU A 142 -6.57 4.14 -6.45
CA LEU A 142 -7.32 4.28 -7.71
C LEU A 142 -6.65 3.54 -8.87
N HIS A 143 -5.31 3.60 -8.94
CA HIS A 143 -4.55 2.90 -9.98
C HIS A 143 -4.68 1.37 -9.88
N LEU A 144 -4.72 0.82 -8.66
CA LEU A 144 -4.93 -0.61 -8.42
C LEU A 144 -6.37 -1.07 -8.68
N LEU A 145 -7.32 -0.14 -8.78
CA LEU A 145 -8.71 -0.41 -9.14
C LEU A 145 -8.95 -0.27 -10.65
N GLN A 146 -7.91 -0.14 -11.48
CA GLN A 146 -8.07 -0.14 -12.93
C GLN A 146 -8.03 -1.56 -13.51
N LYS A 147 -8.80 -1.77 -14.57
CA LYS A 147 -8.83 -3.05 -15.30
C LYS A 147 -7.45 -3.55 -15.74
N ALA A 148 -6.53 -2.66 -16.10
CA ALA A 148 -5.17 -3.03 -16.50
C ALA A 148 -4.46 -3.83 -15.39
N TYR A 149 -4.49 -3.34 -14.15
CA TYR A 149 -3.92 -4.02 -12.99
C TYR A 149 -4.54 -5.41 -12.75
N TRP A 150 -5.86 -5.51 -12.87
CA TRP A 150 -6.59 -6.76 -12.64
C TRP A 150 -6.45 -7.77 -13.78
N ASN A 151 -6.09 -7.34 -14.98
CA ASN A 151 -5.89 -8.22 -16.12
C ASN A 151 -4.43 -8.66 -16.26
N GLU A 152 -3.51 -7.70 -16.21
CA GLU A 152 -2.10 -7.89 -16.53
C GLU A 152 -1.25 -8.15 -15.28
N GLY A 153 -1.83 -7.93 -14.09
CA GLY A 153 -1.07 -7.84 -12.85
C GLY A 153 -0.38 -6.49 -12.74
N GLY A 154 0.39 -6.32 -11.68
CA GLY A 154 1.18 -5.11 -11.48
C GLY A 154 1.83 -5.10 -10.12
N GLU A 155 2.95 -4.40 -10.03
CA GLU A 155 3.65 -4.23 -8.77
C GLU A 155 2.95 -3.20 -7.89
N ARG A 156 3.02 -3.45 -6.58
CA ARG A 156 2.66 -2.44 -5.59
C ARG A 156 3.87 -1.58 -5.29
N TYR A 157 3.59 -0.33 -4.99
CA TYR A 157 4.58 0.68 -4.71
C TYR A 157 4.10 1.45 -3.49
N TYR A 158 5.02 2.13 -2.81
CA TYR A 158 4.77 2.85 -1.57
C TYR A 158 3.52 3.73 -1.66
N HIS A 159 3.38 4.43 -2.78
CA HIS A 159 2.26 5.33 -2.96
C HIS A 159 0.89 4.66 -2.96
N HIS A 160 0.80 3.40 -3.42
CA HIS A 160 -0.48 2.71 -3.43
C HIS A 160 -0.95 2.48 -1.99
N GLU A 161 -0.04 2.14 -1.09
CA GLU A 161 -0.36 1.94 0.33
C GLU A 161 -0.55 3.26 1.07
N LEU A 162 0.25 4.30 0.78
CA LEU A 162 0.02 5.64 1.32
C LEU A 162 -1.36 6.20 0.92
N GLU A 163 -1.77 5.99 -0.34
CA GLU A 163 -3.10 6.37 -0.81
C GLU A 163 -4.20 5.59 -0.04
N SER A 164 -3.98 4.32 0.29
CA SER A 164 -4.91 3.57 1.14
C SER A 164 -5.16 4.22 2.49
N PHE A 165 -4.11 4.75 3.14
CA PHE A 165 -4.26 5.51 4.39
C PHE A 165 -5.07 6.80 4.20
N VAL A 166 -4.91 7.49 3.06
CA VAL A 166 -5.72 8.67 2.75
C VAL A 166 -7.20 8.31 2.67
N TRP A 167 -7.55 7.19 2.02
CA TRP A 167 -8.95 6.77 1.88
C TRP A 167 -9.63 6.38 3.20
N ILE A 168 -8.86 6.04 4.24
CA ILE A 168 -9.41 5.79 5.58
C ILE A 168 -10.06 7.05 6.17
N LEU A 169 -9.49 8.24 5.94
CA LEU A 169 -9.97 9.49 6.52
C LEU A 169 -11.41 9.85 6.12
N PRO A 170 -11.74 10.07 4.83
CA PRO A 170 -13.12 10.40 4.45
C PRO A 170 -14.08 9.26 4.80
N TYR A 171 -13.62 8.00 4.73
CA TYR A 171 -14.42 6.85 5.11
C TYR A 171 -14.83 6.89 6.59
N VAL A 172 -13.92 7.22 7.50
CA VAL A 172 -14.23 7.36 8.93
C VAL A 172 -15.05 8.62 9.18
N PHE A 173 -14.61 9.77 8.66
CA PHE A 173 -15.22 11.07 8.95
C PHE A 173 -16.70 11.16 8.51
N LEU A 174 -17.06 10.46 7.43
CA LEU A 174 -18.42 10.46 6.90
C LEU A 174 -19.30 9.32 7.42
N LEU A 175 -18.72 8.21 7.89
CA LEU A 175 -19.49 7.06 8.35
C LEU A 175 -19.56 6.93 9.86
N TYR A 176 -18.66 7.53 10.64
CA TYR A 176 -18.60 7.30 12.09
C TYR A 176 -19.05 8.51 12.88
N GLN A 177 -19.98 8.28 13.80
CA GLN A 177 -20.41 9.24 14.80
C GLN A 177 -20.66 8.49 16.11
N ASN A 178 -20.14 9.01 17.22
CA ASN A 178 -20.17 8.37 18.53
C ASN A 178 -19.61 6.94 18.49
N SER A 179 -18.50 6.77 17.76
CA SER A 179 -17.82 5.47 17.55
C SER A 179 -18.71 4.39 16.91
N LYS A 180 -19.86 4.78 16.36
CA LYS A 180 -20.80 3.91 15.67
C LYS A 180 -20.79 4.25 14.20
N ARG A 181 -20.80 3.20 13.38
CA ARG A 181 -20.93 3.32 11.94
C ARG A 181 -22.40 3.61 11.58
N GLY A 182 -22.64 4.71 10.89
CA GLY A 182 -23.90 5.05 10.24
C GLY A 182 -23.92 4.66 8.75
N ARG A 183 -24.84 5.30 8.02
CA ARG A 183 -24.95 5.21 6.56
C ARG A 183 -24.55 6.54 5.93
N ASN A 184 -23.89 6.48 4.79
CA ASN A 184 -23.57 7.66 3.99
C ASN A 184 -23.61 7.27 2.51
N SER A 185 -24.50 7.91 1.75
CA SER A 185 -24.73 7.60 0.33
C SER A 185 -23.51 7.82 -0.57
N LEU A 186 -22.58 8.69 -0.16
CA LEU A 186 -21.37 8.98 -0.95
C LEU A 186 -20.33 7.86 -0.87
N ILE A 187 -20.24 7.18 0.29
CA ILE A 187 -19.16 6.23 0.58
C ILE A 187 -19.66 4.78 0.76
N ASP A 188 -20.91 4.54 1.14
CA ASP A 188 -21.39 3.17 1.33
C ASP A 188 -21.25 2.31 0.06
N ALA A 189 -21.34 2.93 -1.12
CA ALA A 189 -21.13 2.27 -2.41
C ALA A 189 -19.69 1.78 -2.65
N TRP A 190 -18.70 2.24 -1.88
CA TRP A 190 -17.31 1.76 -1.99
C TRP A 190 -17.19 0.33 -1.47
N ARG A 191 -18.11 -0.13 -0.62
CA ARG A 191 -18.14 -1.49 -0.08
C ARG A 191 -18.71 -2.47 -1.08
N THR A 192 -17.94 -2.71 -2.12
CA THR A 192 -18.24 -3.65 -3.19
C THR A 192 -17.09 -4.63 -3.37
N SER A 193 -17.40 -5.81 -3.91
CA SER A 193 -16.38 -6.74 -4.42
C SER A 193 -15.94 -6.41 -5.85
N ASP A 194 -16.60 -5.46 -6.51
CA ASP A 194 -16.29 -5.03 -7.87
C ASP A 194 -15.34 -3.82 -7.84
N TYR A 195 -14.10 -4.06 -8.27
CA TYR A 195 -13.06 -3.04 -8.28
C TYR A 195 -13.38 -1.86 -9.22
N ASN A 196 -14.07 -2.09 -10.34
CA ASN A 196 -14.45 -1.02 -11.27
C ASN A 196 -15.54 -0.14 -10.66
N VAL A 197 -16.55 -0.74 -10.03
CA VAL A 197 -17.57 0.02 -9.32
C VAL A 197 -16.94 0.84 -8.20
N CYS A 198 -16.00 0.27 -7.45
CA CYS A 198 -15.30 1.03 -6.40
C CYS A 198 -14.48 2.18 -7.00
N PHE A 199 -13.76 1.95 -8.10
CA PHE A 199 -13.02 2.98 -8.82
C PHE A 199 -13.92 4.15 -9.20
N GLU A 200 -15.02 3.88 -9.90
CA GLU A 200 -15.96 4.92 -10.37
C GLU A 200 -16.52 5.74 -9.22
N LYS A 201 -16.90 5.09 -8.12
CA LYS A 201 -17.48 5.78 -6.94
C LYS A 201 -16.44 6.60 -6.19
N LYS A 202 -15.22 6.09 -6.01
CA LYS A 202 -14.12 6.85 -5.37
C LYS A 202 -13.68 8.03 -6.24
N TRP A 203 -13.59 7.82 -7.55
CA TRP A 203 -13.25 8.86 -8.49
C TRP A 203 -14.32 9.96 -8.49
N ALA A 204 -15.59 9.60 -8.65
CA ALA A 204 -16.71 10.56 -8.58
C ALA A 204 -16.72 11.34 -7.27
N PHE A 205 -16.46 10.66 -6.15
CA PHE A 205 -16.35 11.31 -4.85
C PHE A 205 -15.25 12.38 -4.83
N CYS A 206 -14.04 12.02 -5.24
CA CYS A 206 -12.88 12.91 -5.18
C CYS A 206 -12.94 14.06 -6.20
N SER A 207 -13.55 13.81 -7.37
CA SER A 207 -13.68 14.80 -8.43
C SER A 207 -14.83 15.78 -8.22
N ASN A 208 -15.98 15.31 -7.73
CA ASN A 208 -17.24 16.09 -7.79
C ASN A 208 -17.90 16.28 -6.43
N GLU A 209 -17.82 15.30 -5.52
CA GLU A 209 -18.63 15.30 -4.29
C GLU A 209 -17.87 15.78 -3.05
N LEU A 210 -16.54 15.93 -3.14
CA LEU A 210 -15.69 16.23 -1.98
C LEU A 210 -16.09 17.55 -1.28
N LEU A 211 -16.45 18.57 -2.06
CA LEU A 211 -16.92 19.85 -1.52
C LEU A 211 -18.28 19.71 -0.81
N ASN A 212 -19.19 18.93 -1.40
CA ASN A 212 -20.54 18.69 -0.85
C ASN A 212 -20.47 17.86 0.45
N ALA A 213 -19.52 16.91 0.50
CA ALA A 213 -19.34 15.98 1.60
C ALA A 213 -19.08 16.68 2.95
N LYS A 214 -18.49 17.89 2.95
CA LYS A 214 -18.23 18.68 4.16
C LYS A 214 -19.49 18.89 5.02
N SER A 215 -20.64 19.07 4.38
CA SER A 215 -21.93 19.26 5.07
C SER A 215 -22.47 17.99 5.73
N MET A 216 -21.95 16.82 5.34
CA MET A 216 -22.38 15.50 5.80
C MET A 216 -21.46 14.91 6.87
N VAL A 217 -20.36 15.60 7.21
CA VAL A 217 -19.41 15.14 8.23
C VAL A 217 -20.04 15.24 9.62
N GLY A 218 -19.91 14.16 10.38
CA GLY A 218 -20.37 14.11 11.77
C GLY A 218 -19.63 15.12 12.65
N ALA A 219 -20.27 15.54 13.75
CA ALA A 219 -19.67 16.47 14.71
C ALA A 219 -18.33 15.99 15.26
N ASP A 220 -18.14 14.66 15.38
CA ASP A 220 -16.89 14.07 15.90
C ASP A 220 -15.65 14.38 15.04
N PHE A 221 -15.82 14.69 13.75
CA PHE A 221 -14.72 14.84 12.79
C PHE A 221 -14.77 16.14 11.99
N LYS A 222 -15.73 17.03 12.29
CA LYS A 222 -15.97 18.26 11.54
C LYS A 222 -14.73 19.16 11.47
N ASP A 223 -14.01 19.28 12.57
CA ASP A 223 -12.81 20.12 12.68
C ASP A 223 -11.58 19.51 12.00
N CYS A 224 -11.61 18.20 11.74
CA CYS A 224 -10.53 17.47 11.06
C CYS A 224 -10.79 17.29 9.56
N TRP A 225 -12.01 17.59 9.08
CA TRP A 225 -12.42 17.30 7.69
C TRP A 225 -11.49 17.89 6.63
N TRP A 226 -10.97 19.10 6.88
CA TRP A 226 -10.07 19.78 5.96
C TRP A 226 -8.85 18.91 5.59
N LEU A 227 -8.38 18.06 6.51
CA LEU A 227 -7.26 17.17 6.27
C LEU A 227 -7.62 16.08 5.24
N ALA A 228 -8.81 15.48 5.38
CA ALA A 228 -9.31 14.49 4.42
C ALA A 228 -9.52 15.12 3.04
N ASP A 229 -10.12 16.32 2.99
CA ASP A 229 -10.36 17.10 1.77
C ASP A 229 -9.04 17.40 1.05
N ALA A 230 -8.07 17.99 1.76
CA ALA A 230 -6.78 18.36 1.19
C ALA A 230 -5.97 17.13 0.71
N LEU A 231 -5.93 16.05 1.49
CA LEU A 231 -5.23 14.82 1.09
C LEU A 231 -5.91 14.12 -0.09
N CYS A 232 -7.25 14.09 -0.14
CA CYS A 232 -7.98 13.62 -1.32
C CYS A 232 -7.65 14.47 -2.56
N GLY A 233 -7.55 15.79 -2.40
CA GLY A 233 -7.08 16.71 -3.45
C GLY A 233 -5.69 16.33 -3.98
N VAL A 234 -4.73 16.05 -3.09
CA VAL A 234 -3.38 15.59 -3.48
C VAL A 234 -3.45 14.29 -4.29
N VAL A 235 -4.27 13.32 -3.88
CA VAL A 235 -4.47 12.06 -4.60
C VAL A 235 -5.09 12.30 -5.98
N ARG A 236 -6.13 13.13 -6.07
CA ARG A 236 -6.80 13.49 -7.33
C ARG A 236 -5.84 14.13 -8.32
N ASP A 237 -5.15 15.18 -7.90
CA ASP A 237 -4.27 15.96 -8.76
C ASP A 237 -3.15 15.08 -9.32
N ARG A 238 -2.65 14.17 -8.48
CA ARG A 238 -1.67 13.18 -8.90
C ARG A 238 -2.25 12.17 -9.88
N PHE A 239 -3.42 11.61 -9.60
CA PHE A 239 -4.04 10.65 -10.49
C PHE A 239 -4.27 11.26 -11.89
N ASN A 240 -4.75 12.51 -11.94
CA ASN A 240 -4.89 13.27 -13.18
C ASN A 240 -3.56 13.45 -13.92
N ALA A 241 -2.48 13.80 -13.20
CA ALA A 241 -1.15 13.95 -13.80
C ALA A 241 -0.67 12.62 -14.43
N ILE A 242 -0.88 11.49 -13.75
CA ILE A 242 -0.52 10.16 -14.25
C ILE A 242 -1.37 9.81 -15.48
N ALA A 243 -2.70 10.01 -15.42
CA ALA A 243 -3.59 9.72 -16.53
C ALA A 243 -3.24 10.54 -17.78
N SER A 244 -2.93 11.83 -17.60
CA SER A 244 -2.49 12.72 -18.68
C SER A 244 -1.18 12.26 -19.31
N PHE A 245 -0.20 11.83 -18.48
CA PHE A 245 1.07 11.30 -18.96
C PHE A 245 0.88 10.03 -19.78
N LEU A 246 0.16 9.04 -19.26
CA LEU A 246 -0.10 7.77 -19.95
C LEU A 246 -0.87 7.96 -21.26
N ASN A 247 -1.81 8.91 -21.30
CA ASN A 247 -2.52 9.24 -22.53
C ASN A 247 -1.58 9.85 -23.59
N SER A 248 -0.68 10.73 -23.16
CA SER A 248 0.33 11.34 -24.05
C SER A 248 1.30 10.29 -24.60
N GLU A 249 1.74 9.35 -23.77
CA GLU A 249 2.60 8.23 -24.17
C GLU A 249 1.91 7.33 -25.21
N ARG A 250 0.64 6.95 -24.98
CA ARG A 250 -0.15 6.18 -25.96
C ARG A 250 -0.32 6.90 -27.30
N ILE A 251 -0.47 8.22 -27.27
CA ILE A 251 -0.55 9.03 -28.50
C ILE A 251 0.79 8.98 -29.25
N ALA A 252 1.91 9.12 -28.54
CA ALA A 252 3.24 9.04 -29.13
C ALA A 252 3.52 7.63 -29.71
N GLU A 253 3.20 6.56 -28.98
CA GLU A 253 3.33 5.17 -29.45
C GLU A 253 2.52 4.91 -30.73
N ARG A 254 1.29 5.43 -30.80
CA ARG A 254 0.44 5.34 -32.01
C ARG A 254 1.05 6.10 -33.19
N ALA A 255 1.59 7.31 -32.95
CA ALA A 255 2.23 8.11 -33.99
C ALA A 255 3.48 7.41 -34.55
N VAL A 256 4.30 6.79 -33.68
CA VAL A 256 5.48 6.01 -34.09
C VAL A 256 5.08 4.76 -34.86
N SER A 257 4.03 4.05 -34.42
CA SER A 257 3.50 2.87 -35.10
C SER A 257 2.95 3.20 -36.48
N GLN A 258 2.32 4.37 -36.65
CA GLN A 258 1.82 4.86 -37.93
C GLN A 258 2.95 5.38 -38.84
N ALA A 259 4.07 5.84 -38.27
CA ALA A 259 5.25 6.29 -39.01
C ALA A 259 6.21 5.15 -39.42
N GLY A 260 5.86 3.89 -39.12
CA GLY A 260 6.61 2.70 -39.54
C GLY A 260 6.75 2.63 -41.07
N HIS A 261 7.95 2.93 -41.55
CA HIS A 261 8.31 2.99 -42.96
C HIS A 261 8.25 1.58 -43.60
N VAL A 262 7.40 1.42 -44.63
CA VAL A 262 7.39 0.24 -45.50
C VAL A 262 8.67 0.26 -46.34
N ASP A 263 9.57 -0.70 -46.13
CA ASP A 263 10.71 -0.92 -47.01
C ASP A 263 10.22 -1.48 -48.35
N VAL A 264 10.07 -0.57 -49.32
CA VAL A 264 9.55 -0.83 -50.67
C VAL A 264 10.34 -1.91 -51.43
N LYS A 265 11.57 -2.24 -50.99
CA LYS A 265 12.43 -3.20 -51.69
C LYS A 265 12.31 -4.65 -51.20
N THR A 266 11.77 -4.91 -50.00
CA THR A 266 11.81 -6.28 -49.42
C THR A 266 10.47 -6.77 -48.86
N GLY A 267 9.46 -5.91 -48.71
CA GLY A 267 8.14 -6.28 -48.21
C GLY A 267 8.11 -6.84 -46.78
N ARG A 268 9.25 -6.85 -46.07
CA ARG A 268 9.36 -7.34 -44.69
C ARG A 268 9.47 -6.18 -43.71
N VAL A 269 8.53 -6.11 -42.78
CA VAL A 269 8.59 -5.22 -41.62
C VAL A 269 9.66 -5.77 -40.66
N LYS A 270 10.83 -5.14 -40.61
CA LYS A 270 11.80 -5.40 -39.54
C LYS A 270 11.58 -4.38 -38.42
N PRO A 271 11.27 -4.79 -37.18
CA PRO A 271 11.26 -3.88 -36.05
C PRO A 271 12.68 -3.38 -35.81
N LYS A 272 12.94 -2.12 -36.14
CA LYS A 272 14.21 -1.47 -35.82
C LYS A 272 14.16 -1.17 -34.32
N ARG A 273 14.83 -1.99 -33.49
CA ARG A 273 15.00 -1.72 -32.06
C ARG A 273 15.92 -0.49 -31.95
N THR A 274 15.33 0.69 -32.02
CA THR A 274 16.01 1.99 -31.96
C THR A 274 16.27 2.35 -30.50
N ARG A 275 17.26 3.22 -30.27
CA ARG A 275 17.62 3.87 -28.98
C ARG A 275 16.42 4.42 -28.19
N GLN A 276 15.29 4.66 -28.86
CA GLN A 276 14.01 5.04 -28.24
C GLN A 276 13.40 3.93 -27.37
N VAL A 277 13.55 2.65 -27.71
CA VAL A 277 12.98 1.53 -26.93
C VAL A 277 13.67 1.40 -25.56
N GLU A 278 15.00 1.53 -25.51
CA GLU A 278 15.75 1.57 -24.23
C GLU A 278 15.40 2.80 -23.40
N THR A 279 15.09 3.93 -24.04
CA THR A 279 14.65 5.15 -23.34
C THR A 279 13.26 4.95 -22.72
N VAL A 280 12.35 4.26 -23.41
CA VAL A 280 10.99 3.96 -22.91
C VAL A 280 11.01 2.96 -21.75
N GLU A 281 11.84 1.90 -21.82
CA GLU A 281 11.98 0.93 -20.72
C GLU A 281 12.56 1.59 -19.45
N LYS A 282 13.60 2.43 -19.60
CA LYS A 282 14.20 3.17 -18.48
C LYS A 282 13.24 4.19 -17.86
N VAL A 283 12.46 4.90 -18.69
CA VAL A 283 11.39 5.79 -18.23
C VAL A 283 10.29 5.03 -17.49
N LYS A 284 9.99 3.78 -17.86
CA LYS A 284 9.00 2.94 -17.17
C LYS A 284 9.47 2.45 -15.79
N GLU A 285 10.77 2.24 -15.58
CA GLU A 285 11.35 1.85 -14.29
C GLU A 285 11.55 3.04 -13.32
N GLU A 286 11.89 4.23 -13.82
CA GLU A 286 12.04 5.45 -12.99
C GLU A 286 10.68 6.03 -12.55
N LEU A 287 9.63 5.79 -13.34
CA LEU A 287 8.28 6.35 -13.12
C LEU A 287 7.66 6.03 -11.75
N PRO A 288 7.70 4.78 -11.21
CA PRO A 288 7.06 4.43 -9.95
C PRO A 288 7.76 5.02 -8.72
N ILE A 289 9.08 5.17 -8.77
CA ILE A 289 9.91 5.77 -7.73
C ILE A 289 9.60 7.27 -7.64
N ASP A 290 9.64 7.97 -8.77
CA ASP A 290 9.32 9.40 -8.85
C ASP A 290 7.88 9.68 -8.40
N ARG A 291 6.96 8.80 -8.80
CA ARG A 291 5.57 8.80 -8.37
C ARG A 291 5.43 8.70 -6.85
N SER A 292 6.20 7.81 -6.21
CA SER A 292 6.19 7.63 -4.75
C SER A 292 6.79 8.84 -4.04
N ASN A 293 7.92 9.36 -4.53
CA ASN A 293 8.56 10.59 -4.05
C ASN A 293 7.63 11.80 -4.15
N ALA A 294 6.97 11.99 -5.28
CA ALA A 294 6.09 13.13 -5.51
C ALA A 294 4.89 13.16 -4.56
N LEU A 295 4.25 12.00 -4.32
CA LEU A 295 3.17 11.92 -3.35
C LEU A 295 3.66 12.10 -1.93
N TRP A 296 4.76 11.45 -1.54
CA TRP A 296 5.36 11.65 -0.23
C TRP A 296 5.59 13.13 0.04
N LYS A 297 6.25 13.83 -0.89
CA LYS A 297 6.58 15.25 -0.74
C LYS A 297 5.34 16.12 -0.55
N LYS A 298 4.30 15.91 -1.36
CA LYS A 298 3.03 16.64 -1.22
C LYS A 298 2.31 16.29 0.08
N PHE A 299 2.28 15.01 0.44
CA PHE A 299 1.69 14.52 1.68
C PHE A 299 2.38 15.14 2.91
N TYR A 300 3.70 15.00 3.00
CA TYR A 300 4.51 15.56 4.08
C TYR A 300 4.34 17.07 4.17
N SER A 301 4.54 17.81 3.06
CA SER A 301 4.42 19.27 3.05
C SER A 301 3.02 19.75 3.48
N LEU A 302 1.97 19.03 3.10
CA LEU A 302 0.61 19.36 3.54
C LEU A 302 0.47 19.16 5.06
N LEU A 303 0.95 18.04 5.59
CA LEU A 303 0.89 17.77 7.03
C LEU A 303 1.74 18.77 7.82
N ASP A 304 2.96 19.04 7.38
CA ASP A 304 3.90 19.97 8.01
C ASP A 304 3.32 21.38 8.09
N SER A 305 2.86 21.93 6.96
CA SER A 305 2.35 23.31 6.89
C SER A 305 0.99 23.52 7.56
N ASN A 306 0.23 22.46 7.86
CA ASN A 306 -1.12 22.63 8.43
C ASN A 306 -1.24 22.03 9.83
N LEU A 307 -0.63 20.88 10.11
CA LEU A 307 -0.66 20.30 11.46
C LEU A 307 0.35 20.96 12.39
N GLY A 308 1.47 21.48 11.86
CA GLY A 308 2.43 22.25 12.66
C GLY A 308 1.80 23.50 13.30
N ASP A 309 0.87 24.15 12.60
CA ASP A 309 0.20 25.37 13.06
C ASP A 309 -1.09 25.10 13.85
N ILE A 310 -1.82 24.01 13.54
CA ILE A 310 -3.19 23.77 14.05
C ILE A 310 -3.21 23.04 15.40
N ALA A 311 -2.25 22.17 15.71
CA ALA A 311 -2.50 21.18 16.75
C ALA A 311 -1.26 20.84 17.59
N SER A 312 -1.45 20.95 18.91
CA SER A 312 -0.84 20.20 20.01
C SER A 312 0.65 19.82 19.88
N PRO A 313 1.49 20.00 20.92
CA PRO A 313 2.88 19.49 20.96
C PRO A 313 3.02 17.97 20.68
N ASP A 314 1.91 17.24 20.52
CA ASP A 314 1.86 15.84 20.15
C ASP A 314 2.10 15.53 18.65
N PHE A 315 1.91 16.47 17.73
CA PHE A 315 2.06 16.21 16.28
C PHE A 315 3.47 16.46 15.73
N GLU A 316 4.19 17.45 16.27
CA GLU A 316 5.55 17.78 15.84
C GLU A 316 6.50 16.56 15.90
N PRO A 317 6.53 15.76 16.98
CA PRO A 317 7.35 14.54 17.00
C PRO A 317 6.96 13.50 15.94
N LEU A 318 5.67 13.46 15.54
CA LEU A 318 5.20 12.55 14.50
C LEU A 318 5.64 13.02 13.11
N LEU A 319 5.68 14.32 12.86
CA LEU A 319 6.19 14.89 11.60
C LEU A 319 7.70 14.67 11.48
N ASP A 320 8.45 14.88 12.55
CA ASP A 320 9.88 14.56 12.60
C ASP A 320 10.13 13.07 12.30
N CYS A 321 9.33 12.19 12.91
CA CYS A 321 9.39 10.76 12.62
C CYS A 321 9.04 10.46 11.17
N LEU A 322 8.02 11.13 10.61
CA LEU A 322 7.60 10.93 9.23
C LEU A 322 8.76 11.23 8.31
N GLU A 323 9.40 12.40 8.43
CA GLU A 323 10.53 12.77 7.60
C GLU A 323 11.75 11.85 7.82
N TYR A 324 12.05 11.49 9.07
CA TYR A 324 13.13 10.55 9.38
C TYR A 324 12.91 9.17 8.74
N PHE A 325 11.66 8.70 8.72
CA PHE A 325 11.27 7.42 8.13
C PHE A 325 10.88 7.53 6.66
N LYS A 326 11.21 8.64 5.98
CA LYS A 326 11.08 8.74 4.52
C LYS A 326 11.71 7.51 3.86
N PRO A 327 10.90 6.67 3.16
CA PRO A 327 11.42 5.42 2.63
C PRO A 327 12.42 5.66 1.50
N SER A 328 13.38 4.73 1.36
CA SER A 328 14.07 4.54 0.09
C SER A 328 13.12 3.79 -0.84
N PHE A 329 12.74 4.40 -1.95
CA PHE A 329 11.88 3.74 -2.94
C PHE A 329 12.69 2.89 -3.93
N GLU A 330 14.02 2.88 -3.80
CA GLU A 330 14.93 2.09 -4.62
C GLU A 330 15.59 0.99 -3.76
N LEU A 331 15.46 -0.26 -4.21
CA LEU A 331 16.14 -1.42 -3.64
C LEU A 331 17.31 -1.82 -4.54
N THR A 332 18.53 -1.42 -4.17
CA THR A 332 19.73 -1.78 -4.92
C THR A 332 20.06 -3.27 -4.78
N ASN A 333 20.81 -3.82 -5.73
CA ASN A 333 21.25 -5.21 -5.68
C ASN A 333 22.16 -5.49 -4.47
N GLU A 334 22.98 -4.52 -4.09
CA GLU A 334 23.84 -4.58 -2.90
C GLU A 334 22.99 -4.67 -1.63
N LYS A 335 21.94 -3.83 -1.54
CA LYS A 335 21.05 -3.85 -0.39
C LYS A 335 20.22 -5.11 -0.33
N ARG A 336 19.74 -5.60 -1.47
CA ARG A 336 19.06 -6.91 -1.58
C ARG A 336 19.95 -8.02 -1.04
N LYS A 337 21.21 -8.07 -1.48
CA LYS A 337 22.20 -9.05 -1.01
C LYS A 337 22.44 -8.93 0.51
N GLU A 338 22.61 -7.71 1.03
CA GLU A 338 22.76 -7.47 2.46
C GLU A 338 21.57 -8.02 3.27
N LEU A 339 20.34 -7.79 2.80
CA LEU A 339 19.12 -8.29 3.46
C LEU A 339 19.04 -9.81 3.43
N TYR A 340 19.41 -10.43 2.30
CA TYR A 340 19.52 -11.88 2.17
C TYR A 340 20.56 -12.48 3.11
N ASP A 341 21.75 -11.91 3.15
CA ASP A 341 22.84 -12.37 4.01
C ASP A 341 22.45 -12.24 5.50
N LYS A 342 21.66 -11.21 5.84
CA LYS A 342 21.23 -10.94 7.22
C LYS A 342 20.04 -11.79 7.68
N TYR A 343 19.06 -12.04 6.81
CA TYR A 343 17.77 -12.63 7.20
C TYR A 343 17.42 -13.93 6.47
N GLY A 344 18.22 -14.37 5.50
CA GLY A 344 17.95 -15.57 4.70
C GLY A 344 17.81 -16.84 5.55
N ASP A 345 18.57 -16.95 6.64
CA ASP A 345 18.48 -18.09 7.57
C ASP A 345 17.13 -18.17 8.29
N ILE A 346 16.47 -17.03 8.51
CA ILE A 346 15.13 -16.96 9.13
C ILE A 346 14.06 -17.46 8.14
N LEU A 347 14.25 -17.20 6.84
CA LEU A 347 13.32 -17.60 5.78
C LEU A 347 13.41 -19.10 5.44
N GLY A 348 14.46 -19.78 5.90
CA GLY A 348 14.72 -21.19 5.59
C GLY A 348 15.41 -21.38 4.22
N PRO A 349 15.68 -22.64 3.81
CA PRO A 349 16.48 -22.95 2.64
C PRO A 349 15.69 -22.74 1.34
N THR A 350 15.35 -21.49 1.02
CA THR A 350 14.98 -21.06 -0.32
C THR A 350 16.10 -20.20 -0.86
N ARG A 351 17.19 -20.83 -1.32
CA ARG A 351 18.10 -20.13 -2.24
C ARG A 351 17.26 -19.71 -3.46
N PRO A 352 17.41 -18.47 -3.95
CA PRO A 352 16.90 -18.13 -5.25
C PRO A 352 17.55 -19.09 -6.25
N THR A 353 16.75 -20.00 -6.80
CA THR A 353 17.11 -20.57 -8.10
C THR A 353 16.79 -19.48 -9.11
N GLU A 354 17.67 -19.28 -10.10
CA GLU A 354 17.47 -18.32 -11.18
C GLU A 354 16.02 -18.36 -11.67
N PRO A 355 15.43 -17.21 -12.06
CA PRO A 355 14.05 -17.16 -12.51
C PRO A 355 13.83 -18.23 -13.58
N SER A 356 13.03 -19.24 -13.23
CA SER A 356 12.68 -20.30 -14.17
C SER A 356 12.03 -19.65 -15.38
N LYS A 357 12.61 -19.88 -16.57
CA LYS A 357 12.02 -19.46 -17.84
C LYS A 357 10.52 -19.78 -17.84
N PRO A 358 9.66 -18.89 -18.36
CA PRO A 358 8.25 -19.17 -18.48
C PRO A 358 8.10 -20.51 -19.19
N VAL A 359 7.41 -21.45 -18.52
CA VAL A 359 7.04 -22.72 -19.13
C VAL A 359 6.01 -22.39 -20.19
N ASP A 360 6.32 -22.71 -21.44
CA ASP A 360 5.39 -22.50 -22.56
C ASP A 360 4.03 -23.13 -22.23
N PRO A 361 2.91 -22.51 -22.65
CA PRO A 361 1.60 -23.10 -22.48
C PRO A 361 1.61 -24.51 -23.06
N ILE A 362 1.25 -25.49 -22.24
CA ILE A 362 1.01 -26.85 -22.72
C ILE A 362 -0.13 -26.74 -23.74
N ASP A 363 0.20 -26.99 -25.01
CA ASP A 363 -0.77 -27.21 -26.08
C ASP A 363 -1.76 -28.27 -25.60
N SER A 364 -2.96 -27.84 -25.24
CA SER A 364 -4.11 -28.72 -25.11
C SER A 364 -4.71 -28.89 -26.49
N ALA A 365 -4.06 -29.72 -27.29
CA ALA A 365 -4.60 -30.29 -28.52
C ALA A 365 -4.32 -31.79 -28.54
N ALA A 366 -5.35 -32.57 -28.89
CA ALA A 366 -5.46 -34.04 -28.89
C ALA A 366 -5.58 -34.66 -27.47
N SER A 367 -6.64 -35.40 -27.12
CA SER A 367 -7.65 -36.15 -27.89
C SER A 367 -8.96 -36.25 -27.12
#